data_AF-C6TAN2-F1
#
_entry.id   AF-C6TAN2-F1
#
_cell.length_a   1.000
_cell.length_b   1.000
_cell.length_c   1.000
_cell.angle_alpha   90.00
_cell.angle_beta   90.00
_cell.angle_gamma   90.00
#
_symmetry.space_group_name_H-M   'P 1'
#
loop_
_entity.id
_entity.type
_entity.pdbx_description
1 polymer ?
#
loop_
_entity_poly.entity_id
_entity_poly.type
_entity_poly.pdbx_seq_one_letter_code
_entity_poly.pdbx_strand_id
1 'polypeptide(L)'
;MYRSGAGMAWNVFRFCTALRGLGSIMILMVLGVAGVTYYAVVLTNFGPALFVGGLDTLISFVVLILFHCLLVMLLWCYFAVVFTDPGTVPPNWKPAVDEERGEVDPLNGVELSNLQSDTSNQRFRYCRKCSQPKPPRCHHCSVCGRCVLKMDHHCVWVVNCVGASNYKYFLLFLVLHSP
;
A
#
# COMPACT_ATOMS: atom_id res chain seq x y z
N MET A 1 -23.69 29.03 -13.57
CA MET A 1 -24.41 28.24 -12.54
C MET A 1 -23.40 27.48 -11.69
N TYR A 2 -23.00 28.06 -10.56
CA TYR A 2 -22.13 27.42 -9.56
C TYR A 2 -23.05 26.86 -8.47
N ARG A 3 -23.39 25.58 -8.54
CA ARG A 3 -24.17 24.88 -7.50
C ARG A 3 -23.37 23.71 -6.95
N SER A 4 -23.15 23.77 -5.63
CA SER A 4 -23.09 22.60 -4.73
C SER A 4 -21.79 21.78 -4.66
N GLY A 5 -20.66 22.40 -4.31
CA GLY A 5 -19.45 21.67 -3.84
C GLY A 5 -19.35 21.48 -2.32
N ALA A 6 -20.01 22.34 -1.53
CA ALA A 6 -19.79 22.41 -0.08
C ALA A 6 -20.37 21.21 0.72
N GLY A 7 -21.50 20.65 0.29
CA GLY A 7 -22.15 19.53 1.00
C GLY A 7 -21.43 18.18 0.85
N MET A 8 -20.84 17.90 -0.32
CA MET A 8 -20.04 16.68 -0.51
C MET A 8 -18.66 16.77 0.15
N ALA A 9 -18.02 17.95 0.11
CA ALA A 9 -16.74 18.16 0.75
C ALA A 9 -16.81 17.93 2.27
N TRP A 10 -17.87 18.43 2.93
CA TRP A 10 -18.03 18.29 4.39
C TRP A 10 -18.23 16.84 4.85
N ASN A 11 -18.99 16.05 4.08
CA ASN A 11 -19.15 14.61 4.33
C ASN A 11 -17.86 13.82 4.06
N VAL A 12 -17.10 14.20 3.04
CA VAL A 12 -15.79 13.60 2.74
C VAL A 12 -14.77 13.92 3.83
N PHE A 13 -14.69 15.15 4.33
CA PHE A 13 -13.76 15.51 5.41
C PHE A 13 -14.09 14.80 6.74
N ARG A 14 -15.37 14.73 7.14
CA ARG A 14 -15.77 13.93 8.32
C ARG A 14 -15.50 12.44 8.14
N PHE A 15 -15.76 11.90 6.95
CA PHE A 15 -15.47 10.51 6.62
C PHE A 15 -13.95 10.21 6.63
N CYS A 16 -13.12 11.11 6.11
CA CYS A 16 -11.66 11.00 6.15
C CYS A 16 -11.11 11.09 7.59
N THR A 17 -11.68 11.93 8.46
CA THR A 17 -11.29 12.01 9.88
C THR A 17 -11.74 10.76 10.65
N ALA A 18 -12.96 10.26 10.41
CA ALA A 18 -13.43 9.02 10.98
C ALA A 18 -12.58 7.81 10.52
N LEU A 19 -12.20 7.75 9.24
CA LEU A 19 -11.28 6.74 8.70
C LEU A 19 -9.88 6.81 9.33
N ARG A 20 -9.37 8.01 9.62
CA ARG A 20 -8.11 8.19 10.36
C ARG A 20 -8.23 7.72 11.81
N GLY A 21 -9.36 7.99 12.47
CA GLY A 21 -9.66 7.47 13.81
C GLY A 21 -9.78 5.94 13.84
N LEU A 22 -10.53 5.37 12.89
CA LEU A 22 -10.64 3.92 12.69
C LEU A 22 -9.29 3.27 12.39
N GLY A 23 -8.46 3.94 11.57
CA GLY A 23 -7.11 3.48 11.29
C GLY A 23 -6.24 3.38 12.54
N SER A 24 -6.30 4.38 13.42
CA SER A 24 -5.60 4.34 14.72
C SER A 24 -6.03 3.15 15.57
N ILE A 25 -7.33 2.83 15.59
CA ILE A 25 -7.87 1.66 16.30
C ILE A 25 -7.30 0.35 15.72
N MET A 26 -7.17 0.24 14.39
CA MET A 26 -6.59 -0.96 13.76
C MET A 26 -5.12 -1.13 14.11
N ILE A 27 -4.34 -0.05 14.16
CA ILE A 27 -2.95 -0.11 14.61
C ILE A 27 -2.88 -0.60 16.06
N LEU A 28 -3.72 -0.05 16.95
CA LEU A 28 -3.79 -0.49 18.34
C LEU A 28 -4.20 -1.96 18.46
N MET A 29 -5.11 -2.44 17.61
CA MET A 29 -5.50 -3.84 17.57
C MET A 29 -4.32 -4.75 17.18
N VAL A 30 -3.56 -4.40 16.14
CA VAL A 30 -2.39 -5.18 15.71
C VAL A 30 -1.34 -5.22 16.83
N LEU A 31 -1.04 -4.08 17.46
CA LEU A 31 -0.11 -4.01 18.59
C LEU A 31 -0.63 -4.77 19.81
N GLY A 32 -1.95 -4.74 20.05
CA GLY A 32 -2.61 -5.49 21.11
C GLY A 32 -2.49 -7.00 20.92
N VAL A 33 -2.75 -7.50 19.70
CA VAL A 33 -2.56 -8.92 19.36
C VAL A 33 -1.10 -9.31 19.55
N ALA A 34 -0.15 -8.53 19.00
CA ALA A 34 1.27 -8.79 19.18
C ALA A 34 1.69 -8.82 20.67
N GLY A 35 1.15 -7.90 21.48
CA GLY A 35 1.39 -7.83 22.91
C GLY A 35 0.82 -9.01 23.68
N VAL A 36 -0.41 -9.44 23.37
CA VAL A 36 -1.02 -10.63 23.98
C VAL A 36 -0.24 -11.89 23.60
N THR A 37 0.15 -12.04 22.33
CA THR A 37 1.00 -13.15 21.89
C THR A 37 2.35 -13.14 22.60
N TYR A 38 2.99 -11.98 22.74
CA TYR A 38 4.24 -11.84 23.49
C TYR A 38 4.05 -12.25 24.95
N TYR A 39 3.01 -11.76 25.61
CA TYR A 39 2.69 -12.11 26.99
C TYR A 39 2.50 -13.63 27.16
N ALA A 40 1.71 -14.25 26.28
CA ALA A 40 1.46 -15.68 26.33
C ALA A 40 2.73 -16.52 26.06
N VAL A 41 3.47 -16.21 25.00
CA VAL A 41 4.65 -17.01 24.63
C VAL A 41 5.79 -16.81 25.64
N VAL A 42 6.10 -15.56 25.97
CA VAL A 42 7.29 -15.22 26.76
C VAL A 42 7.02 -15.34 28.25
N LEU A 43 5.95 -14.74 28.78
CA LEU A 43 5.77 -14.66 30.23
C LEU A 43 5.06 -15.88 30.82
N THR A 44 4.08 -16.46 30.11
CA THR A 44 3.31 -17.57 30.68
C THR A 44 3.85 -18.95 30.29
N ASN A 45 4.49 -19.11 29.14
CA ASN A 45 4.96 -20.41 28.65
C ASN A 45 6.48 -20.59 28.81
N PHE A 46 7.29 -19.91 27.98
CA PHE A 46 8.73 -20.20 27.90
C PHE A 46 9.56 -19.49 28.97
N GLY A 47 9.06 -18.41 29.57
CA GLY A 47 9.71 -17.70 30.67
C GLY A 47 9.90 -18.58 31.90
N PRO A 48 8.83 -19.20 32.45
CA PRO A 48 8.94 -20.14 33.57
C PRO A 48 9.82 -21.35 33.24
N ALA A 49 9.75 -21.86 32.01
CA ALA A 49 10.53 -23.01 31.56
C ALA A 49 12.06 -22.75 31.55
N LEU A 50 12.51 -21.49 31.51
CA LEU A 50 13.93 -21.17 31.68
C LEU A 50 14.45 -21.55 33.08
N PHE A 51 13.60 -21.56 34.10
CA PHE A 51 14.00 -21.79 35.49
C PHE A 51 13.92 -23.26 35.93
N VAL A 52 13.39 -24.16 35.09
CA VAL A 52 13.23 -25.59 35.40
C VAL A 52 14.57 -26.34 35.33
N GLY A 53 15.52 -25.84 34.52
CA GLY A 53 16.82 -26.48 34.29
C GLY A 53 16.78 -27.58 33.22
N GLY A 54 17.95 -28.12 32.88
CA GLY A 54 18.05 -29.23 31.92
C GLY A 54 17.80 -28.84 30.46
N LEU A 55 17.28 -29.78 29.67
CA LEU A 55 17.02 -29.57 28.24
C LEU A 55 15.92 -28.55 27.98
N ASP A 56 14.94 -28.43 28.88
CA ASP A 56 13.83 -27.48 28.77
C ASP A 56 14.31 -26.03 28.77
N THR A 57 15.34 -25.71 29.56
CA THR A 57 15.96 -24.38 29.54
C THR A 57 16.62 -24.07 28.20
N LEU A 58 17.35 -25.04 27.62
CA LEU A 58 18.00 -24.85 26.32
C LEU A 58 16.99 -24.66 25.20
N ILE A 59 15.96 -25.50 25.15
CA ILE A 59 14.87 -25.41 24.17
C ILE A 59 14.16 -24.06 24.30
N SER A 60 13.80 -23.68 25.53
CA SER A 60 13.13 -22.40 25.80
C SER A 60 13.99 -21.20 25.37
N PHE A 61 15.30 -21.24 25.62
CA PHE A 61 16.21 -20.18 25.22
C PHE A 61 16.27 -20.02 23.69
N VAL A 62 16.39 -21.13 22.95
CA VAL A 62 16.41 -21.12 21.48
C VAL A 62 15.09 -20.61 20.91
N VAL A 63 13.97 -21.10 21.43
CA VAL A 63 12.63 -20.66 21.00
C VAL A 63 12.43 -19.17 21.26
N LEU A 64 12.84 -18.68 22.44
CA LEU A 64 12.74 -17.26 22.78
C LEU A 64 13.60 -16.39 21.86
N ILE A 65 14.83 -16.78 21.53
CA ILE A 65 15.67 -16.04 20.59
C ILE A 65 14.99 -15.95 19.22
N LEU A 66 14.56 -17.10 18.68
CA LEU A 66 13.90 -17.14 17.37
C LEU A 66 12.62 -16.30 17.36
N PHE A 67 11.80 -16.41 18.42
CA PHE A 67 10.58 -15.63 18.58
C PHE A 67 10.87 -14.12 18.60
N HIS A 68 11.86 -13.65 19.36
CA HIS A 68 12.21 -12.23 19.41
C HIS A 68 12.76 -11.73 18.07
N CYS A 69 13.61 -12.49 17.39
CA CYS A 69 14.11 -12.14 16.06
C CYS A 69 12.95 -11.99 15.05
N LEU A 70 12.03 -12.95 15.03
CA LEU A 70 10.86 -12.91 14.15
C LEU A 70 9.91 -11.76 14.51
N LEU A 71 9.66 -11.52 15.81
CA LEU A 71 8.80 -10.44 16.27
C LEU A 71 9.38 -9.06 15.91
N VAL A 72 10.68 -8.84 16.12
CA VAL A 72 11.35 -7.59 15.74
C VAL A 72 11.24 -7.37 14.22
N MET A 73 11.48 -8.42 13.43
CA MET A 73 11.37 -8.33 11.98
C MET A 73 9.92 -8.05 11.52
N LEU A 74 8.94 -8.71 12.13
CA LEU A 74 7.51 -8.50 11.86
C LEU A 74 7.11 -7.05 12.15
N LEU A 75 7.44 -6.54 13.34
CA LEU A 75 7.14 -5.16 13.75
C LEU A 75 7.86 -4.16 12.85
N TRP A 76 9.13 -4.40 12.51
CA TRP A 76 9.88 -3.57 11.57
C TRP A 76 9.17 -3.49 10.22
N CYS A 77 8.77 -4.62 9.65
CA CYS A 77 8.06 -4.65 8.38
C CYS A 77 6.71 -3.93 8.46
N TYR A 78 5.95 -4.15 9.52
CA TYR A 78 4.68 -3.48 9.76
C TYR A 78 4.84 -1.95 9.80
N PHE A 79 5.74 -1.44 10.64
CA PHE A 79 6.00 0.00 10.74
C PHE A 79 6.59 0.58 9.46
N ALA A 80 7.42 -0.18 8.74
CA ALA A 80 7.90 0.23 7.43
C ALA A 80 6.74 0.42 6.43
N VAL A 81 5.72 -0.45 6.42
CA VAL A 81 4.54 -0.25 5.57
C VAL A 81 3.72 0.96 5.99
N VAL A 82 3.50 1.14 7.30
CA VAL A 82 2.71 2.24 7.86
C VAL A 82 3.34 3.60 7.54
N PHE A 83 4.65 3.74 7.73
CA PHE A 83 5.33 5.03 7.63
C PHE A 83 5.96 5.34 6.27
N THR A 84 6.18 4.34 5.42
CA THR A 84 6.75 4.59 4.08
C THR A 84 5.70 5.14 3.14
N ASP A 85 6.03 6.23 2.43
CA ASP A 85 5.18 6.72 1.35
C ASP A 85 5.04 5.64 0.25
N PRO A 86 3.82 5.23 -0.14
CA PRO A 86 3.60 4.18 -1.13
C PRO A 86 4.06 4.50 -2.55
N GLY A 87 4.43 5.74 -2.84
CA GLY A 87 4.90 6.20 -4.13
C GLY A 87 3.99 7.31 -4.67
N THR A 88 4.59 8.48 -4.91
CA THR A 88 3.96 9.63 -5.56
C THR A 88 4.27 9.65 -7.06
N VAL A 89 3.34 10.19 -7.85
CA VAL A 89 3.65 10.54 -9.24
C VAL A 89 4.60 11.75 -9.23
N PRO A 90 5.75 11.70 -9.93
CA PRO A 90 6.66 12.84 -10.01
C PRO A 90 5.95 14.08 -10.59
N PRO A 91 6.27 15.29 -10.09
CA PRO A 91 5.76 16.51 -10.70
C PRO A 91 6.23 16.56 -12.17
N ASN A 92 5.31 16.90 -13.07
CA ASN A 92 5.55 16.98 -14.52
C ASN A 92 5.86 15.65 -15.20
N TRP A 93 5.44 14.50 -14.64
CA TRP A 93 5.52 13.23 -15.37
C TRP A 93 4.79 13.35 -16.72
N LYS A 94 5.49 13.01 -17.80
CA LYS A 94 4.94 12.94 -19.15
C LYS A 94 5.08 11.51 -19.66
N PRO A 95 4.14 11.02 -20.46
CA PRO A 95 4.35 9.76 -21.16
C PRO A 95 5.57 9.87 -22.08
N ALA A 96 6.37 8.80 -22.12
CA ALA A 96 7.34 8.63 -23.19
C ALA A 96 6.53 8.50 -24.49
N VAL A 97 6.64 9.50 -25.35
CA VAL A 97 6.13 9.42 -26.72
C VAL A 97 7.30 8.93 -27.54
N ASP A 98 7.13 7.82 -28.23
CA ASP A 98 8.10 7.31 -29.18
C ASP A 98 8.16 8.34 -30.32
N GLU A 99 9.18 9.23 -30.32
CA GLU A 99 9.36 10.25 -31.39
C GLU A 99 9.69 9.62 -32.76
N GLU A 100 9.88 8.29 -32.84
CA GLU A 100 10.21 7.55 -34.07
C GLU A 100 8.98 7.03 -34.84
N ARG A 101 7.85 7.73 -34.81
CA ARG A 101 6.80 7.53 -35.81
C ARG A 101 6.64 8.80 -36.63
N GLY A 102 7.61 8.98 -37.53
CA GLY A 102 7.69 10.10 -38.45
C GLY A 102 6.40 10.35 -39.21
N GLU A 103 6.07 11.63 -39.32
CA GLU A 103 5.47 12.28 -40.49
C GLU A 103 4.40 11.46 -41.24
N VAL A 104 3.16 11.51 -40.74
CA VAL A 104 1.99 11.18 -41.56
C VAL A 104 1.55 12.42 -42.32
N ASP A 105 1.77 12.35 -43.63
CA ASP A 105 1.40 13.30 -44.69
C ASP A 105 -0.06 13.83 -44.56
N PRO A 106 -0.33 15.15 -44.68
CA PRO A 106 -1.67 15.72 -44.44
C PRO A 106 -2.72 15.46 -45.52
N LEU A 107 -2.44 14.64 -46.55
CA LEU A 107 -3.32 14.49 -47.69
C LEU A 107 -3.78 13.04 -47.86
N ASN A 108 -4.91 12.68 -47.24
CA ASN A 108 -5.98 11.89 -47.87
C ASN A 108 -7.09 11.63 -46.86
N GLY A 109 -8.20 12.34 -47.05
CA GLY A 109 -9.45 12.07 -46.38
C GLY A 109 -10.18 10.86 -46.98
N VAL A 110 -11.12 10.37 -46.16
CA VAL A 110 -12.32 9.60 -46.51
C VAL A 110 -12.16 8.07 -46.57
N GLU A 111 -12.88 7.45 -45.61
CA GLU A 111 -13.41 6.08 -45.56
C GLU A 111 -12.45 4.87 -45.65
N LEU A 112 -12.19 4.26 -44.47
CA LEU A 112 -12.57 2.85 -44.29
C LEU A 112 -12.74 2.51 -42.80
N SER A 113 -14.00 2.52 -42.35
CA SER A 113 -14.44 1.87 -41.13
C SER A 113 -14.25 0.35 -41.24
N ASN A 114 -13.70 -0.25 -40.18
CA ASN A 114 -13.63 -1.70 -39.89
C ASN A 114 -12.63 -2.53 -40.69
N LEU A 115 -11.40 -2.65 -40.15
CA LEU A 115 -10.66 -3.90 -39.90
C LEU A 115 -9.15 -3.59 -39.80
N GLN A 116 -8.64 -3.35 -38.59
CA GLN A 116 -7.41 -3.97 -38.08
C GLN A 116 -7.11 -3.50 -36.65
N SER A 117 -7.18 -4.47 -35.76
CA SER A 117 -6.81 -4.46 -34.35
C SER A 117 -5.30 -4.36 -34.15
N ASP A 118 -4.94 -3.77 -33.01
CA ASP A 118 -3.72 -4.00 -32.23
C ASP A 118 -2.36 -3.61 -32.82
N THR A 119 -1.98 -2.33 -32.66
CA THR A 119 -0.80 -1.96 -31.86
C THR A 119 -0.77 -0.45 -31.52
N SER A 120 -0.50 -0.16 -30.24
CA SER A 120 0.10 1.08 -29.69
C SER A 120 -0.63 2.43 -29.66
N ASN A 121 -1.96 2.51 -29.80
CA ASN A 121 -2.68 3.68 -29.25
C ASN A 121 -2.81 3.54 -27.73
N GLN A 122 -1.69 3.64 -27.00
CA GLN A 122 -1.64 3.72 -25.54
C GLN A 122 -2.43 4.97 -25.13
N ARG A 123 -3.76 4.83 -25.00
CA ARG A 123 -4.66 5.89 -24.53
C ARG A 123 -4.15 6.32 -23.17
N PHE A 124 -3.39 7.41 -23.14
CA PHE A 124 -2.80 7.93 -21.92
C PHE A 124 -3.91 8.21 -20.92
N ARG A 125 -3.90 7.47 -19.80
CA ARG A 125 -4.96 7.58 -18.81
C ARG A 125 -4.75 8.88 -18.05
N TYR A 126 -5.78 9.70 -17.92
CA TYR A 126 -5.69 10.97 -17.20
C TYR A 126 -6.40 10.91 -15.83
N CYS A 127 -5.88 11.60 -14.82
CA CYS A 127 -6.53 11.75 -13.53
C CYS A 127 -7.19 13.13 -13.42
N ARG A 128 -8.53 13.17 -13.53
CA ARG A 128 -9.28 14.43 -13.40
C ARG A 128 -9.16 15.09 -12.02
N LYS A 129 -9.03 14.29 -10.95
CA LYS A 129 -8.92 14.79 -9.57
C LYS A 129 -7.56 15.41 -9.25
N CYS A 130 -6.49 14.89 -9.86
CA CYS A 130 -5.12 15.37 -9.66
C CYS A 130 -4.64 16.25 -10.82
N SER A 131 -5.46 16.46 -11.85
CA SER A 131 -5.14 17.22 -13.06
C SER A 131 -3.77 16.86 -13.67
N GLN A 132 -3.49 15.56 -13.78
CA GLN A 132 -2.22 15.07 -14.32
C GLN A 132 -2.40 13.75 -15.09
N PRO A 133 -1.54 13.47 -16.09
CA PRO A 133 -1.48 12.17 -16.73
C PRO A 133 -1.07 11.09 -15.73
N LYS A 134 -1.64 9.88 -15.86
CA LYS A 134 -1.37 8.74 -14.99
C LYS A 134 -0.25 7.88 -15.60
N PRO A 135 0.84 7.66 -14.86
CA PRO A 135 1.81 6.64 -15.22
C PRO A 135 1.18 5.25 -15.40
N PRO A 136 1.84 4.34 -16.12
CA PRO A 136 1.45 2.93 -16.16
C PRO A 136 1.26 2.38 -14.75
N ARG A 137 0.20 1.58 -14.53
CA ARG A 137 -0.16 0.98 -13.24
C ARG A 137 -0.42 1.98 -12.08
N CYS A 138 -0.53 3.28 -12.37
CA CYS A 138 -0.93 4.28 -11.38
C CYS A 138 -2.45 4.35 -11.22
N HIS A 139 -2.93 4.44 -9.98
CA HIS A 139 -4.34 4.62 -9.65
C HIS A 139 -4.53 5.78 -8.65
N HIS A 140 -5.69 6.43 -8.68
CA HIS A 140 -6.03 7.47 -7.71
C HIS A 140 -6.75 6.83 -6.53
N CYS A 141 -6.19 6.99 -5.34
CA CYS A 141 -6.88 6.59 -4.11
C CYS A 141 -7.68 7.77 -3.58
N SER A 142 -9.00 7.59 -3.45
CA SER A 142 -9.89 8.60 -2.86
C SER A 142 -9.61 8.84 -1.38
N VAL A 143 -9.13 7.83 -0.65
CA VAL A 143 -8.81 7.93 0.78
C VAL A 143 -7.51 8.70 1.00
N CYS A 144 -6.45 8.33 0.26
CA CYS A 144 -5.16 9.03 0.29
C CYS A 144 -5.23 10.40 -0.42
N GLY A 145 -6.29 10.67 -1.21
CA GLY A 145 -6.50 11.94 -1.92
C GLY A 145 -5.53 12.20 -3.09
N ARG A 146 -4.79 11.18 -3.54
CA ARG A 146 -3.69 11.33 -4.50
C ARG A 146 -3.55 10.13 -5.44
N CYS A 147 -2.80 10.34 -6.52
CA CYS A 147 -2.35 9.25 -7.39
C CYS A 147 -1.17 8.51 -6.73
N VAL A 148 -1.27 7.19 -6.67
CA VAL A 148 -0.26 6.29 -6.10
C VAL A 148 0.34 5.43 -7.21
N LEU A 149 1.66 5.37 -7.28
CA LEU A 149 2.40 4.55 -8.25
C LEU A 149 2.25 3.06 -7.92
N LYS A 150 2.02 2.24 -8.95
CA LYS A 150 1.80 0.78 -8.82
C LYS A 150 0.86 0.46 -7.64
N MET A 151 -0.22 1.24 -7.53
CA MET A 151 -1.17 1.10 -6.43
C MET A 151 -1.80 -0.29 -6.48
N ASP A 152 -1.71 -1.00 -5.36
CA ASP A 152 -2.39 -2.26 -5.15
C ASP A 152 -3.75 -2.00 -4.51
N HIS A 153 -3.75 -1.54 -3.25
CA HIS A 153 -4.97 -1.16 -2.53
C HIS A 153 -4.69 -0.10 -1.44
N HIS A 154 -5.76 0.45 -0.86
CA HIS A 154 -5.67 1.19 0.39
C HIS A 154 -5.96 0.24 1.54
N CYS A 155 -5.00 0.06 2.44
CA CYS A 155 -5.10 -0.90 3.52
C CYS A 155 -5.46 -0.18 4.82
N VAL A 156 -6.63 -0.50 5.37
CA VAL A 156 -7.13 0.07 6.63
C VAL A 156 -6.27 -0.39 7.82
N TRP A 157 -5.68 -1.58 7.73
CA TRP A 157 -4.82 -2.16 8.77
C TRP A 157 -3.51 -1.40 8.99
N VAL A 158 -2.97 -0.79 7.94
CA VAL A 158 -1.75 0.04 8.01
C VAL A 158 -2.03 1.53 7.84
N VAL A 159 -3.31 1.90 7.68
CA VAL A 159 -3.78 3.28 7.47
C VAL A 159 -3.07 3.98 6.31
N ASN A 160 -2.65 3.19 5.31
CA ASN A 160 -1.82 3.66 4.22
C ASN A 160 -2.18 2.96 2.92
N CYS A 161 -1.89 3.61 1.81
CA CYS A 161 -1.93 2.95 0.51
C CYS A 161 -0.75 1.96 0.42
N VAL A 162 -0.95 0.83 -0.25
CA VAL A 162 0.12 -0.11 -0.65
C VAL A 162 0.41 0.16 -2.12
N GLY A 163 1.65 0.54 -2.41
CA GLY A 163 2.10 0.96 -3.74
C GLY A 163 3.57 0.63 -3.97
N ALA A 164 4.14 1.17 -5.04
CA ALA A 164 5.48 0.85 -5.53
C ALA A 164 6.56 0.83 -4.44
N SER A 165 6.57 1.80 -3.53
CA SER A 165 7.67 2.03 -2.58
C SER A 165 7.56 1.21 -1.29
N ASN A 166 6.36 0.76 -0.91
CA ASN A 166 6.14 -0.03 0.31
C ASN A 166 5.65 -1.46 0.06
N TYR A 167 5.43 -1.85 -1.21
CA TYR A 167 4.98 -3.19 -1.60
C TYR A 167 5.83 -4.32 -1.02
N LYS A 168 7.16 -4.17 -1.04
CA LYS A 168 8.09 -5.20 -0.53
C LYS A 168 7.93 -5.45 0.97
N TYR A 169 7.74 -4.40 1.75
CA TYR A 169 7.55 -4.51 3.21
C TYR A 169 6.19 -5.14 3.52
N PHE A 170 5.17 -4.83 2.70
CA PHE A 170 3.84 -5.41 2.86
C PHE A 170 3.85 -6.91 2.60
N LEU A 171 4.53 -7.37 1.54
CA LEU A 171 4.69 -8.80 1.29
C LEU A 171 5.47 -9.51 2.40
N LEU A 172 6.58 -8.93 2.87
CA LEU A 172 7.36 -9.53 3.95
C LEU A 172 6.57 -9.60 5.26
N PHE A 173 5.78 -8.57 5.57
CA PHE A 173 4.84 -8.56 6.68
C PHE A 173 3.82 -9.71 6.58
N LEU A 174 3.21 -9.92 5.39
CA LEU A 174 2.25 -11.00 5.19
C LEU A 174 2.89 -12.39 5.34
N VAL A 175 4.10 -12.59 4.80
CA VAL A 175 4.82 -13.87 4.92
C VAL A 175 5.17 -14.16 6.38
N LEU A 176 5.54 -13.15 7.16
CA LEU A 176 5.87 -13.32 8.58
C LEU A 176 4.65 -13.52 9.48
N HIS A 177 3.50 -13.00 9.07
CA HIS A 177 2.26 -13.12 9.82
C HIS A 177 1.47 -14.39 9.46
N SER A 178 1.59 -14.88 8.23
CA SER A 178 0.87 -16.08 7.77
C SER A 178 1.49 -17.34 8.38
N PRO A 179 0.67 -18.25 8.94
CA PRO A 179 1.13 -19.56 9.42
C PRO A 179 1.63 -20.46 8.29
#